data_AF-A0AAU9WYT1-F1
#
_entry.id   AF-A0AAU9WYT1-F1
#
_cell.length_a   1.000
_cell.length_b   1.000
_cell.length_c   1.000
_cell.angle_alpha   90.00
_cell.angle_beta   90.00
_cell.angle_gamma   90.00
#
_symmetry.space_group_name_H-M   'P 1'
#
loop_
_entity.id
_entity.type
_entity.pdbx_description
1 polymer ?
#
loop_
_entity_poly.entity_id
_entity_poly.type
_entity_poly.pdbx_seq_one_letter_code
_entity_poly.pdbx_strand_id
1 'polypeptide(L)'
;MIATTNSTEGGTQTEAYRIFACTPSSVVGLQPQSIYFSAVNIFLSITAFLGNFLILVALNKESSLHPPSKILYRCLATTDLLVGLVTQPLAATYWISLVHEHWSLCRYAGAAFSISSFALCGVSLLTLTAISVDRLLALLLGIRYRQIVTLKRTCIITATFWIFSVAAASFSVSHTRITLWCSIIVIPSCSVISIASYTKIFRTLRHNQVQVQDHVQPNALNMVRYRKAVSSALWVQLALAVCYVPKFTTLAVITNRKTYPLHVDVIDAITTILTYFNSTLNPFLYCWKIKEMRQAVKQTIRRALCFPWT
;
A
#
# COMPACT_ATOMS: atom_id res chain seq x y z
N MET A 1 46.39 41.06 -6.68
CA MET A 1 45.42 41.65 -5.73
C MET A 1 44.24 40.68 -5.67
N ILE A 2 44.29 39.79 -4.67
CA ILE A 2 43.34 38.69 -4.47
C ILE A 2 42.22 39.24 -3.58
N ALA A 3 40.99 39.24 -4.07
CA ALA A 3 39.80 39.47 -3.26
C ALA A 3 39.08 38.12 -3.10
N THR A 4 39.39 37.44 -2.01
CA THR A 4 38.62 36.33 -1.46
C THR A 4 37.36 36.88 -0.80
N THR A 5 36.18 36.56 -1.34
CA THR A 5 34.93 36.62 -0.59
C THR A 5 34.51 35.20 -0.24
N ASN A 6 34.74 34.87 1.02
CA ASN A 6 34.21 33.70 1.72
C ASN A 6 32.69 33.70 1.63
N SER A 7 32.10 32.69 0.99
CA SER A 7 30.71 32.32 1.21
C SER A 7 30.65 31.35 2.39
N THR A 8 29.92 31.80 3.39
CA THR A 8 29.75 31.23 4.72
C THR A 8 29.23 29.79 4.68
N GLU A 9 29.91 28.93 5.43
CA GLU A 9 29.45 27.63 5.90
C GLU A 9 28.03 27.71 6.46
N GLY A 10 27.15 26.83 5.98
CA GLY A 10 25.77 26.74 6.45
C GLY A 10 24.86 25.76 5.70
N GLY A 11 25.36 25.02 4.70
CA GLY A 11 24.61 23.97 4.00
C GLY A 11 24.42 22.72 4.87
N THR A 12 23.54 22.80 5.86
CA THR A 12 23.25 21.73 6.83
C THR A 12 22.62 20.50 6.17
N GLN A 13 23.44 19.51 5.80
CA GLN A 13 23.27 18.03 5.72
C GLN A 13 21.89 17.37 5.43
N THR A 14 20.88 18.12 4.97
CA THR A 14 19.49 17.67 4.80
C THR A 14 18.77 18.40 3.66
N GLU A 15 19.48 19.18 2.84
CA GLU A 15 18.88 19.81 1.65
C GLU A 15 18.84 18.78 0.52
N ALA A 16 17.61 18.31 0.26
CA ALA A 16 17.25 17.28 -0.70
C ALA A 16 17.83 15.90 -0.38
N TYR A 17 16.95 15.02 0.14
CA TYR A 17 16.77 13.67 -0.42
C TYR A 17 17.32 13.69 -1.86
N ARG A 18 18.57 13.21 -2.11
CA ARG A 18 19.27 13.46 -3.37
C ARG A 18 18.27 13.29 -4.50
N ILE A 19 17.92 14.37 -5.19
CA ILE A 19 17.06 14.34 -6.37
C ILE A 19 17.59 13.17 -7.17
N PHE A 20 16.78 12.10 -7.28
CA PHE A 20 16.95 10.92 -8.13
C PHE A 20 18.33 10.84 -8.76
N ALA A 21 19.16 9.90 -8.31
CA ALA A 21 20.57 9.73 -8.63
C ALA A 21 20.85 9.57 -10.14
N CYS A 22 20.48 10.59 -10.91
CA CYS A 22 20.60 10.77 -12.33
C CYS A 22 21.92 11.54 -12.53
N THR A 23 23.01 10.96 -12.05
CA THR A 23 24.36 11.45 -12.22
C THR A 23 25.24 10.37 -12.82
N PRO A 24 26.29 10.72 -13.60
CA PRO A 24 27.19 9.75 -14.22
C PRO A 24 27.82 8.76 -13.23
N SER A 25 28.15 9.24 -12.02
CA SER A 25 28.74 8.42 -10.94
C SER A 25 27.79 7.33 -10.41
N SER A 26 26.48 7.48 -10.60
CA SER A 26 25.46 6.54 -10.12
C SER A 26 25.23 5.39 -11.13
N VAL A 27 25.59 5.58 -12.40
CA VAL A 27 25.33 4.61 -13.48
C VAL A 27 26.33 3.46 -13.48
N VAL A 28 27.62 3.75 -13.22
CA VAL A 28 28.75 2.80 -13.38
C VAL A 28 28.62 1.54 -12.49
N GLY A 29 27.82 1.57 -11.41
CA GLY A 29 27.61 0.44 -10.51
C GLY A 29 26.19 -0.16 -10.47
N LEU A 30 25.17 0.53 -11.01
CA LEU A 30 23.74 0.13 -10.93
C LEU A 30 23.16 -0.38 -12.24
N GLN A 31 23.90 -0.32 -13.34
CA GLN A 31 23.36 -0.59 -14.68
C GLN A 31 22.67 -1.97 -14.82
N PRO A 32 23.27 -3.12 -14.42
CA PRO A 32 22.60 -4.42 -14.55
C PRO A 32 21.41 -4.57 -13.60
N GLN A 33 21.48 -4.02 -12.37
CA GLN A 33 20.38 -4.07 -11.40
C GLN A 33 19.21 -3.22 -11.86
N SER A 34 19.46 -2.07 -12.50
CA SER A 34 18.43 -1.15 -13.01
C SER A 34 17.57 -1.78 -14.09
N ILE A 35 18.17 -2.57 -15.00
CA ILE A 35 17.44 -3.34 -16.03
C ILE A 35 16.54 -4.38 -15.38
N TYR A 36 17.03 -5.09 -14.36
CA TYR A 36 16.22 -6.05 -13.62
C TYR A 36 15.06 -5.36 -12.89
N PHE A 37 15.32 -4.24 -12.20
CA PHE A 37 14.29 -3.48 -11.49
C PHE A 37 13.22 -2.92 -12.43
N SER A 38 13.59 -2.44 -13.62
CA SER A 38 12.60 -1.97 -14.60
C SER A 38 11.72 -3.12 -15.10
N ALA A 39 12.30 -4.27 -15.47
CA ALA A 39 11.57 -5.45 -15.92
C ALA A 39 10.57 -5.94 -14.86
N VAL A 40 10.99 -6.03 -13.59
CA VAL A 40 10.11 -6.42 -12.49
C VAL A 40 8.98 -5.41 -12.29
N ASN A 41 9.24 -4.10 -12.34
CA ASN A 41 8.20 -3.08 -12.21
C ASN A 41 7.18 -3.14 -13.36
N ILE A 42 7.62 -3.39 -14.60
CA ILE A 42 6.72 -3.57 -15.74
C ILE A 42 5.82 -4.79 -15.55
N PHE A 43 6.39 -5.92 -15.14
CA PHE A 43 5.62 -7.13 -14.87
C PHE A 43 4.57 -6.91 -13.77
N LEU A 44 5.00 -6.34 -12.64
CA LEU A 44 4.12 -6.05 -11.51
C LEU A 44 3.05 -5.00 -11.84
N SER A 45 3.37 -4.02 -12.70
CA SER A 45 2.43 -3.02 -13.20
C SER A 45 1.23 -3.66 -13.90
N ILE A 46 1.51 -4.58 -14.83
CA ILE A 46 0.48 -5.29 -15.59
C ILE A 46 -0.40 -6.12 -14.64
N THR A 47 0.21 -6.86 -13.71
CA THR A 47 -0.54 -7.72 -12.78
C THR A 47 -1.36 -6.90 -11.78
N ALA A 48 -0.81 -5.80 -11.25
CA ALA A 48 -1.52 -4.92 -10.32
C ALA A 48 -2.70 -4.23 -11.02
N PHE A 49 -2.51 -3.72 -12.23
CA PHE A 49 -3.58 -3.08 -13.02
C PHE A 49 -4.72 -4.06 -13.32
N LEU A 50 -4.41 -5.19 -13.97
CA LEU A 50 -5.43 -6.15 -14.39
C LEU A 50 -6.15 -6.78 -13.20
N GLY A 51 -5.39 -7.18 -12.17
CA GLY A 51 -5.93 -7.81 -10.97
C GLY A 51 -6.89 -6.89 -10.23
N ASN A 52 -6.50 -5.63 -10.00
CA ASN A 52 -7.35 -4.70 -9.25
C ASN A 52 -8.50 -4.13 -10.07
N PHE A 53 -8.35 -4.00 -11.39
CA PHE A 53 -9.47 -3.70 -12.29
C PHE A 53 -10.56 -4.78 -12.20
N LEU A 54 -10.16 -6.05 -12.25
CA LEU A 54 -11.07 -7.17 -12.10
C LEU A 54 -11.78 -7.16 -10.73
N ILE A 55 -11.06 -6.83 -9.66
CA ILE A 55 -11.65 -6.69 -8.32
C ILE A 55 -12.67 -5.55 -8.28
N LEU A 56 -12.38 -4.39 -8.89
CA LEU A 56 -13.34 -3.28 -8.96
C LEU A 56 -14.61 -3.66 -9.71
N VAL A 57 -14.50 -4.35 -10.85
CA VAL A 57 -15.64 -4.83 -11.63
C VAL A 57 -16.46 -5.85 -10.83
N ALA A 58 -15.79 -6.81 -10.19
CA ALA A 58 -16.45 -7.82 -9.36
C ALA A 58 -17.18 -7.19 -8.16
N LEU A 59 -16.52 -6.25 -7.47
CA LEU A 59 -17.09 -5.45 -6.41
C LEU A 59 -18.33 -4.72 -6.88
N ASN A 60 -18.33 -4.11 -8.07
CA ASN A 60 -19.50 -3.39 -8.58
C ASN A 60 -20.75 -4.28 -8.68
N LYS A 61 -20.58 -5.55 -9.01
CA LYS A 61 -21.68 -6.52 -9.16
C LYS A 61 -22.10 -7.19 -7.84
N GLU A 62 -21.23 -7.19 -6.84
CA GLU A 62 -21.47 -7.90 -5.57
C GLU A 62 -22.41 -7.11 -4.62
N SER A 63 -23.55 -7.68 -4.25
CA SER A 63 -24.54 -7.06 -3.35
C SER A 63 -24.56 -7.66 -1.94
N SER A 64 -23.92 -8.80 -1.71
CA SER A 64 -23.92 -9.49 -0.40
C SER A 64 -23.01 -8.83 0.65
N LEU A 65 -22.04 -8.04 0.21
CA LEU A 65 -21.10 -7.35 1.09
C LEU A 65 -21.72 -6.11 1.74
N HIS A 66 -21.41 -5.92 3.02
CA HIS A 66 -21.82 -4.72 3.75
C HIS A 66 -21.34 -3.44 3.02
N PRO A 67 -22.23 -2.50 2.67
CA PRO A 67 -21.87 -1.38 1.78
C PRO A 67 -20.70 -0.51 2.28
N PRO A 68 -20.57 -0.20 3.58
CA PRO A 68 -19.37 0.45 4.13
C PRO A 68 -18.06 -0.29 3.88
N SER A 69 -17.96 -1.58 4.25
CA SER A 69 -16.73 -2.36 4.03
C SER A 69 -16.41 -2.47 2.53
N LYS A 70 -17.43 -2.52 1.68
CA LYS A 70 -17.29 -2.52 0.21
C LYS A 70 -16.58 -1.25 -0.30
N ILE A 71 -16.85 -0.08 0.29
CA ILE A 71 -16.16 1.18 -0.07
C ILE A 71 -14.67 1.10 0.27
N LEU A 72 -14.30 0.54 1.44
CA LEU A 72 -12.90 0.38 1.81
C LEU A 72 -12.15 -0.54 0.85
N TYR A 73 -12.74 -1.68 0.46
CA TYR A 73 -12.15 -2.57 -0.55
C TYR A 73 -12.04 -1.92 -1.93
N ARG A 74 -13.03 -1.13 -2.33
CA ARG A 74 -12.95 -0.35 -3.57
C ARG A 74 -11.83 0.68 -3.51
N CYS A 75 -11.69 1.40 -2.40
CA CYS A 75 -10.60 2.37 -2.23
C CYS A 75 -9.24 1.69 -2.39
N LEU A 76 -9.06 0.55 -1.72
CA LEU A 76 -7.81 -0.21 -1.78
C LEU A 76 -7.52 -0.73 -3.20
N ALA A 77 -8.53 -1.29 -3.88
CA ALA A 77 -8.39 -1.73 -5.27
C ALA A 77 -8.11 -0.54 -6.22
N THR A 78 -8.72 0.62 -6.00
CA THR A 78 -8.42 1.84 -6.77
C THR A 78 -7.00 2.31 -6.56
N THR A 79 -6.50 2.32 -5.31
CA THR A 79 -5.09 2.70 -5.05
C THR A 79 -4.13 1.74 -5.71
N ASP A 80 -4.36 0.44 -5.63
CA ASP A 80 -3.48 -0.57 -6.22
C ASP A 80 -3.52 -0.58 -7.75
N LEU A 81 -4.70 -0.31 -8.34
CA LEU A 81 -4.83 -0.11 -9.79
C LEU A 81 -4.01 1.10 -10.25
N LEU A 82 -4.06 2.21 -9.51
CA LEU A 82 -3.28 3.42 -9.82
C LEU A 82 -1.78 3.20 -9.61
N VAL A 83 -1.37 2.36 -8.65
CA VAL A 83 0.04 1.96 -8.52
C VAL A 83 0.50 1.23 -9.79
N GLY A 84 -0.30 0.29 -10.28
CA GLY A 84 -0.02 -0.43 -11.53
C GLY A 84 -0.06 0.47 -12.77
N LEU A 85 -0.95 1.46 -12.82
CA LEU A 85 -1.13 2.33 -13.99
C LEU A 85 -0.16 3.52 -14.04
N VAL A 86 0.24 4.06 -12.90
CA VAL A 86 0.99 5.32 -12.80
C VAL A 86 2.34 5.12 -12.14
N THR A 87 2.36 4.65 -10.88
CA THR A 87 3.59 4.62 -10.08
C THR A 87 4.63 3.64 -10.62
N GLN A 88 4.24 2.42 -10.96
CA GLN A 88 5.20 1.41 -11.45
C GLN A 88 5.73 1.73 -12.86
N PRO A 89 4.93 2.24 -13.82
CA PRO A 89 5.45 2.76 -15.09
C PRO A 89 6.41 3.94 -14.91
N LEU A 90 6.15 4.85 -13.98
CA LEU A 90 7.09 5.94 -13.64
C LEU A 90 8.40 5.38 -13.07
N ALA A 91 8.33 4.36 -12.21
CA ALA A 91 9.51 3.66 -11.69
C ALA A 91 10.33 3.01 -12.82
N ALA A 92 9.67 2.30 -13.75
CA ALA A 92 10.34 1.69 -14.89
C ALA A 92 10.99 2.76 -15.79
N THR A 93 10.30 3.86 -16.07
CA THR A 93 10.83 5.00 -16.82
C THR A 93 12.06 5.60 -16.14
N TYR A 94 12.03 5.74 -14.82
CA TYR A 94 13.18 6.21 -14.04
C TYR A 94 14.41 5.30 -14.23
N TRP A 95 14.26 3.99 -14.03
CA TRP A 95 15.36 3.03 -14.18
C TRP A 95 15.90 2.97 -15.61
N ILE A 96 15.01 2.99 -16.62
CA ILE A 96 15.40 2.97 -18.04
C ILE A 96 16.14 4.26 -18.42
N SER A 97 15.65 5.41 -17.96
CA SER A 97 16.27 6.70 -18.24
C SER A 97 17.64 6.84 -17.57
N LEU A 98 17.82 6.21 -16.41
CA LEU A 98 19.11 6.11 -15.73
C LEU A 98 20.12 5.30 -16.55
N VAL A 99 19.70 4.15 -17.09
CA VAL A 99 20.57 3.27 -17.90
C VAL A 99 20.97 3.90 -19.23
N HIS A 100 20.08 4.68 -19.85
CA HIS A 100 20.34 5.34 -21.14
C HIS A 100 20.88 6.77 -20.99
N GLU A 101 21.23 7.18 -19.77
CA GLU A 101 21.80 8.51 -19.49
C GLU A 101 20.89 9.69 -19.91
N HIS A 102 19.58 9.47 -19.95
CA HIS A 102 18.58 10.53 -20.21
C HIS A 102 18.27 11.32 -18.93
N TRP A 103 19.19 12.19 -18.51
CA TRP A 103 19.17 12.85 -17.20
C TRP A 103 17.95 13.74 -16.92
N SER A 104 17.37 14.39 -17.93
CA SER A 104 16.15 15.19 -17.78
C SER A 104 14.95 14.31 -17.48
N LEU A 105 14.72 13.30 -18.32
CA LEU A 105 13.64 12.33 -18.16
C LEU A 105 13.76 11.56 -16.85
N CYS A 106 14.99 11.16 -16.48
CA CYS A 106 15.29 10.50 -15.22
C CYS A 106 14.84 11.35 -14.01
N ARG A 107 15.13 12.66 -13.99
CA ARG A 107 14.73 13.57 -12.91
C ARG A 107 13.21 13.75 -12.84
N TYR A 108 12.54 13.95 -13.97
CA TYR A 108 11.08 14.11 -14.01
C TYR A 108 10.33 12.83 -13.64
N ALA A 109 10.73 11.69 -14.23
CA ALA A 109 10.16 10.38 -13.94
C ALA A 109 10.34 10.02 -12.47
N GLY A 110 11.53 10.29 -11.92
CA GLY A 110 11.80 10.18 -10.51
C GLY A 110 10.84 11.02 -9.66
N ALA A 111 10.78 12.34 -9.87
CA ALA A 111 9.95 13.22 -9.05
C ALA A 111 8.48 12.79 -9.05
N ALA A 112 7.94 12.49 -10.23
CA ALA A 112 6.59 11.96 -10.38
C ALA A 112 6.39 10.60 -9.70
N PHE A 113 7.40 9.71 -9.79
CA PHE A 113 7.40 8.42 -9.11
C PHE A 113 7.30 8.59 -7.59
N SER A 114 8.12 9.45 -6.97
CA SER A 114 8.06 9.67 -5.52
C SER A 114 6.73 10.29 -5.07
N ILE A 115 6.23 11.31 -5.77
CA ILE A 115 4.96 11.96 -5.42
C ILE A 115 3.81 10.94 -5.49
N SER A 116 3.71 10.21 -6.61
CA SER A 116 2.66 9.19 -6.80
C SER A 116 2.77 8.05 -5.79
N SER A 117 3.99 7.56 -5.55
CA SER A 117 4.25 6.50 -4.57
C SER A 117 3.84 6.93 -3.16
N PHE A 118 4.22 8.15 -2.76
CA PHE A 118 3.91 8.66 -1.43
C PHE A 118 2.39 8.79 -1.22
N ALA A 119 1.69 9.38 -2.17
CA ALA A 119 0.25 9.56 -2.11
C ALA A 119 -0.48 8.20 -2.04
N LEU A 120 -0.21 7.29 -2.98
CA LEU A 120 -0.93 6.03 -3.08
C LEU A 120 -0.60 5.06 -1.94
N CYS A 121 0.65 5.00 -1.48
CA CYS A 121 1.01 4.22 -0.30
C CYS A 121 0.34 4.76 0.96
N GLY A 122 0.25 6.09 1.12
CA GLY A 122 -0.45 6.73 2.23
C GLY A 122 -1.93 6.34 2.30
N VAL A 123 -2.64 6.45 1.17
CA VAL A 123 -4.06 6.07 1.08
C VAL A 123 -4.23 4.57 1.36
N SER A 124 -3.39 3.72 0.78
CA SER A 124 -3.45 2.26 0.97
C SER A 124 -3.26 1.87 2.44
N LEU A 125 -2.25 2.45 3.11
CA LEU A 125 -1.98 2.18 4.53
C LEU A 125 -3.11 2.62 5.46
N LEU A 126 -3.65 3.82 5.25
CA LEU A 126 -4.80 4.33 6.02
C LEU A 126 -6.05 3.47 5.78
N THR A 127 -6.28 3.07 4.53
CA THR A 127 -7.42 2.21 4.16
C THR A 127 -7.30 0.82 4.81
N LEU A 128 -6.12 0.21 4.79
CA LEU A 128 -5.88 -1.08 5.45
C LEU A 128 -6.05 -1.01 6.96
N THR A 129 -5.61 0.10 7.57
CA THR A 129 -5.84 0.39 8.99
C THR A 129 -7.33 0.50 9.28
N ALA A 130 -8.08 1.24 8.44
CA ALA A 130 -9.52 1.35 8.56
C ALA A 130 -10.24 0.01 8.38
N ILE A 131 -9.79 -0.85 7.47
CA ILE A 131 -10.30 -2.23 7.31
C ILE A 131 -10.06 -3.03 8.61
N SER A 132 -8.89 -2.88 9.23
CA SER A 132 -8.58 -3.55 10.51
C SER A 132 -9.56 -3.14 11.62
N VAL A 133 -9.86 -1.84 11.73
CA VAL A 133 -10.82 -1.28 12.69
C VAL A 133 -12.25 -1.68 12.35
N ASP A 134 -12.64 -1.65 11.07
CA ASP A 134 -13.97 -2.08 10.59
C ASP A 134 -14.26 -3.53 10.98
N ARG A 135 -13.27 -4.42 10.82
CA ARG A 135 -13.37 -5.83 11.23
C ARG A 135 -13.51 -6.00 12.74
N LEU A 136 -12.76 -5.22 13.52
CA LEU A 136 -12.91 -5.21 14.97
C LEU A 136 -14.30 -4.73 15.40
N LEU A 137 -14.80 -3.64 14.79
CA LEU A 137 -16.12 -3.10 15.08
C LEU A 137 -17.23 -4.10 14.73
N ALA A 138 -17.12 -4.78 13.59
CA ALA A 138 -18.06 -5.83 13.20
C ALA A 138 -18.09 -6.99 14.21
N LEU A 139 -16.95 -7.34 14.83
CA LEU A 139 -16.88 -8.35 15.89
C LEU A 139 -17.54 -7.87 17.19
N LEU A 140 -17.16 -6.68 17.65
CA LEU A 140 -17.55 -6.19 18.99
C LEU A 140 -19.01 -5.71 19.05
N LEU A 141 -19.53 -5.14 17.96
CA LEU A 141 -20.85 -4.51 17.94
C LEU A 141 -21.95 -5.41 17.37
N GLY A 142 -21.60 -6.52 16.70
CA GLY A 142 -22.56 -7.50 16.19
C GLY A 142 -23.68 -6.85 15.35
N ILE A 143 -24.93 -6.92 15.83
CA ILE A 143 -26.10 -6.36 15.14
C ILE A 143 -26.04 -4.81 15.08
N ARG A 144 -25.51 -4.15 16.12
CA ARG A 144 -25.39 -2.68 16.20
C ARG A 144 -24.36 -2.11 15.23
N TYR A 145 -23.46 -2.95 14.71
CA TYR A 145 -22.46 -2.55 13.71
C TYR A 145 -23.10 -1.85 12.50
N ARG A 146 -24.23 -2.38 11.99
CA ARG A 146 -24.95 -1.81 10.84
C ARG A 146 -25.53 -0.41 11.10
N GLN A 147 -25.82 -0.09 12.37
CA GLN A 147 -26.34 1.22 12.77
C GLN A 147 -25.20 2.24 12.95
N ILE A 148 -24.04 1.79 13.42
CA ILE A 148 -22.92 2.66 13.78
C ILE A 148 -22.05 2.99 12.55
N VAL A 149 -21.73 1.98 11.75
CA VAL A 149 -20.87 2.12 10.56
C VAL A 149 -21.76 2.31 9.35
N THR A 150 -21.90 3.56 8.92
CA THR A 150 -22.76 3.94 7.80
C THR A 150 -21.96 4.28 6.55
N LEU A 151 -22.63 4.22 5.40
CA LEU A 151 -22.02 4.52 4.10
C LEU A 151 -21.46 5.95 4.06
N LYS A 152 -22.26 6.94 4.49
CA LYS A 152 -21.88 8.36 4.51
C LYS A 152 -20.60 8.60 5.30
N ARG A 153 -20.49 8.03 6.51
CA ARG A 153 -19.29 8.16 7.37
C ARG A 153 -18.06 7.56 6.71
N THR A 154 -18.21 6.39 6.09
CA THR A 154 -17.10 5.68 5.43
C THR A 154 -16.61 6.41 4.19
N CYS A 155 -17.51 7.00 3.39
CA CYS A 155 -17.14 7.84 2.27
C CYS A 155 -16.35 9.08 2.71
N ILE A 156 -16.77 9.74 3.80
CA ILE A 156 -16.05 10.89 4.36
C ILE A 156 -14.64 10.47 4.81
N ILE A 157 -14.51 9.37 5.57
CA ILE A 157 -13.21 8.84 6.02
C ILE A 157 -12.30 8.51 4.83
N THR A 158 -12.86 7.91 3.77
CA THR A 158 -12.08 7.58 2.57
C THR A 158 -11.61 8.84 1.86
N ALA A 159 -12.48 9.85 1.72
CA ALA A 159 -12.13 11.12 1.11
C ALA A 159 -11.03 11.86 1.90
N THR A 160 -11.08 11.84 3.24
CA THR A 160 -10.02 12.45 4.06
C THR A 160 -8.69 11.74 3.89
N PHE A 161 -8.66 10.42 3.71
CA PHE A 161 -7.41 9.68 3.41
C PHE A 161 -6.77 10.16 2.10
N TRP A 162 -7.57 10.35 1.05
CA TRP A 162 -7.10 10.88 -0.23
C TRP A 162 -6.55 12.30 -0.10
N ILE A 163 -7.33 13.21 0.50
CA ILE A 163 -6.93 14.61 0.68
C ILE A 163 -5.64 14.70 1.49
N PHE A 164 -5.57 14.01 2.62
CA PHE A 164 -4.39 14.00 3.48
C PHE A 164 -3.15 13.48 2.74
N SER A 165 -3.28 12.35 2.03
CA SER A 165 -2.13 11.71 1.36
C SER A 165 -1.65 12.51 0.15
N VAL A 166 -2.55 13.09 -0.63
CA VAL A 166 -2.20 13.97 -1.76
C VAL A 166 -1.57 15.26 -1.27
N ALA A 167 -2.12 15.89 -0.23
CA ALA A 167 -1.53 17.09 0.35
C ALA A 167 -0.11 16.79 0.86
N ALA A 168 0.07 15.71 1.63
CA ALA A 168 1.37 15.32 2.16
C ALA A 168 2.38 14.96 1.04
N ALA A 169 1.93 14.39 -0.08
CA ALA A 169 2.75 14.14 -1.26
C ALA A 169 3.17 15.44 -1.96
N SER A 170 2.28 16.41 -2.10
CA SER A 170 2.62 17.73 -2.69
C SER A 170 3.66 18.47 -1.85
N PHE A 171 3.56 18.39 -0.51
CA PHE A 171 4.56 18.98 0.38
C PHE A 171 5.91 18.24 0.37
N SER A 172 5.97 17.00 -0.14
CA SER A 172 7.23 16.22 -0.18
C SER A 172 8.30 16.84 -1.06
N VAL A 173 7.90 17.54 -2.12
CA VAL A 173 8.81 18.19 -3.07
C VAL A 173 9.39 19.48 -2.48
N SER A 174 8.57 20.24 -1.75
CA SER A 174 8.98 21.53 -1.21
C SER A 174 9.62 21.41 0.17
N HIS A 175 9.11 20.54 1.05
CA HIS A 175 9.43 20.51 2.48
C HIS A 175 9.68 19.07 2.96
N THR A 176 10.74 18.45 2.46
CA THR A 176 11.12 17.05 2.74
C THR A 176 11.15 16.70 4.23
N ARG A 177 11.58 17.62 5.11
CA ARG A 177 11.63 17.38 6.56
C ARG A 177 10.24 17.15 7.16
N ILE A 178 9.23 17.92 6.75
CA ILE A 178 7.86 17.79 7.25
C ILE A 178 7.29 16.45 6.80
N THR A 179 7.49 16.08 5.54
CA THR A 179 7.03 14.81 4.99
C THR A 179 7.67 13.61 5.70
N LEU A 180 8.97 13.67 5.99
CA LEU A 180 9.66 12.64 6.76
C LEU A 180 9.06 12.47 8.16
N TRP A 181 8.81 13.57 8.89
CA TRP A 181 8.16 13.51 10.20
C TRP A 181 6.74 12.93 10.12
N CYS A 182 5.96 13.34 9.13
CA CYS A 182 4.64 12.78 8.87
C CYS A 182 4.71 11.26 8.64
N SER A 183 5.66 10.77 7.84
CA SER A 183 5.86 9.33 7.62
C SER A 183 6.27 8.59 8.89
N ILE A 184 7.17 9.16 9.68
CA ILE A 184 7.64 8.58 10.95
C ILE A 184 6.50 8.48 11.97
N ILE A 185 5.48 9.34 11.92
CA ILE A 185 4.34 9.31 12.84
C ILE A 185 3.21 8.42 12.31
N VAL A 186 2.80 8.61 11.05
CA VAL A 186 1.64 7.95 10.46
C VAL A 186 1.86 6.45 10.28
N ILE A 187 3.05 6.04 9.83
CA ILE A 187 3.29 4.62 9.54
C ILE A 187 3.28 3.75 10.81
N PRO A 188 3.98 4.11 11.90
CA PRO A 188 3.93 3.36 13.15
C PRO A 188 2.55 3.41 13.80
N SER A 189 1.87 4.56 13.79
CA SER A 189 0.53 4.67 14.36
C SER A 189 -0.47 3.74 13.65
N CYS A 190 -0.49 3.72 12.31
CA CYS A 190 -1.27 2.77 11.52
C CYS A 190 -0.96 1.31 11.88
N SER A 191 0.33 0.98 11.96
CA SER A 191 0.79 -0.37 12.32
C SER A 191 0.32 -0.78 13.72
N VAL A 192 0.48 0.10 14.71
CA VAL A 192 0.03 -0.12 16.10
C VAL A 192 -1.49 -0.29 16.17
N ILE A 193 -2.25 0.57 15.51
CA ILE A 193 -3.72 0.49 15.48
C ILE A 193 -4.17 -0.84 14.88
N SER A 194 -3.57 -1.26 13.77
CA SER A 194 -3.87 -2.55 13.16
C SER A 194 -3.52 -3.72 14.06
N ILE A 195 -2.31 -3.75 14.64
CA ILE A 195 -1.86 -4.82 15.55
C ILE A 195 -2.79 -4.90 16.77
N ALA A 196 -3.13 -3.77 17.38
CA ALA A 196 -4.04 -3.71 18.52
C ALA A 196 -5.44 -4.23 18.14
N SER A 197 -5.94 -3.86 16.96
CA SER A 197 -7.24 -4.30 16.46
C SER A 197 -7.29 -5.82 16.30
N TYR A 198 -6.30 -6.42 15.64
CA TYR A 198 -6.25 -7.86 15.47
C TYR A 198 -5.99 -8.63 16.76
N THR A 199 -5.13 -8.09 17.64
CA THR A 199 -4.90 -8.68 18.97
C THR A 199 -6.20 -8.76 19.75
N LYS A 200 -7.00 -7.70 19.73
CA LYS A 200 -8.31 -7.67 20.38
C LYS A 200 -9.29 -8.65 19.72
N ILE A 201 -9.33 -8.73 18.38
CA ILE A 201 -10.12 -9.74 17.66
C ILE A 201 -9.77 -11.15 18.15
N PHE A 202 -8.50 -11.51 18.20
CA PHE A 202 -8.06 -12.82 18.65
C PHE A 202 -8.41 -13.11 20.10
N ARG A 203 -8.20 -12.15 21.00
CA ARG A 203 -8.53 -12.30 22.42
C ARG A 203 -10.03 -12.51 22.62
N THR A 204 -10.87 -11.71 21.97
CA THR A 204 -12.34 -11.86 22.04
C THR A 204 -12.79 -13.20 21.47
N LEU A 205 -12.22 -13.65 20.35
CA LEU A 205 -12.54 -14.96 19.79
C LEU A 205 -12.15 -16.11 20.72
N ARG A 206 -10.96 -16.05 21.32
CA ARG A 206 -10.49 -17.07 22.27
C ARG A 206 -11.36 -17.09 23.53
N HIS A 207 -11.73 -15.93 24.05
CA HIS A 207 -12.61 -15.83 25.22
C HIS A 207 -13.99 -16.45 24.93
N ASN A 208 -14.59 -16.13 23.78
CA ASN A 208 -15.88 -16.71 23.39
C ASN A 208 -15.79 -18.23 23.13
N GLN A 209 -14.63 -18.76 22.73
CA GLN A 209 -14.43 -20.21 22.59
C GLN A 209 -14.44 -20.92 23.96
N VAL A 210 -13.78 -20.33 24.96
CA VAL A 210 -13.75 -20.91 26.32
C VAL A 210 -15.15 -20.93 26.94
N GLN A 211 -15.95 -19.88 26.73
CA GLN A 211 -17.34 -19.85 27.24
C GLN A 211 -18.30 -20.79 26.50
N VAL A 212 -18.06 -21.09 25.21
CA VAL A 212 -18.97 -21.94 24.41
C VAL A 212 -18.71 -23.44 24.62
N GLN A 213 -17.55 -23.83 25.16
CA GLN A 213 -17.27 -25.23 25.47
C GLN A 213 -18.15 -25.78 26.62
N ASP A 214 -18.68 -24.90 27.48
CA ASP A 214 -19.55 -25.25 28.61
C ASP A 214 -21.05 -25.25 28.31
N HIS A 215 -21.50 -24.81 27.11
CA HIS A 215 -22.92 -24.80 26.72
C HIS A 215 -23.10 -25.27 25.27
N VAL A 216 -23.70 -26.45 25.09
CA VAL A 216 -24.02 -27.05 23.78
C VAL A 216 -25.09 -26.21 23.07
N GLN A 217 -24.70 -25.39 22.09
CA GLN A 217 -25.63 -24.58 21.29
C GLN A 217 -25.24 -24.56 19.79
N PRO A 218 -26.21 -24.47 18.82
CA PRO A 218 -26.00 -24.78 17.40
C PRO A 218 -25.19 -23.74 16.60
N ASN A 219 -24.62 -22.72 17.26
CA ASN A 219 -23.93 -21.60 16.62
C ASN A 219 -22.45 -21.86 16.24
N ALA A 220 -21.96 -23.09 16.44
CA ALA A 220 -20.61 -23.50 16.04
C ALA A 220 -20.31 -23.21 14.55
N LEU A 221 -21.32 -23.35 13.67
CA LEU A 221 -21.19 -23.07 12.24
C LEU A 221 -20.92 -21.58 11.94
N ASN A 222 -21.54 -20.66 12.68
CA ASN A 222 -21.33 -19.22 12.56
C ASN A 222 -19.94 -18.82 13.08
N MET A 223 -19.48 -19.43 14.17
CA MET A 223 -18.14 -19.23 14.73
C MET A 223 -17.03 -19.72 13.78
N VAL A 224 -17.21 -20.88 13.13
CA VAL A 224 -16.26 -21.44 12.14
C VAL A 224 -16.19 -20.58 10.87
N ARG A 225 -17.33 -20.08 10.37
CA ARG A 225 -17.36 -19.12 9.26
C ARG A 225 -16.64 -17.81 9.63
N TYR A 226 -16.83 -17.33 10.86
CA TYR A 226 -16.19 -16.12 11.34
C TYR A 226 -14.68 -16.28 11.52
N ARG A 227 -14.22 -17.42 12.05
CA ARG A 227 -12.79 -17.76 12.18
C ARG A 227 -12.07 -17.80 10.82
N LYS A 228 -12.77 -18.23 9.78
CA LYS A 228 -12.27 -18.23 8.40
C LYS A 228 -12.19 -16.82 7.81
N ALA A 229 -13.15 -15.95 8.12
CA ALA A 229 -13.14 -14.53 7.75
C ALA A 229 -12.06 -13.71 8.48
N VAL A 230 -11.78 -14.02 9.76
CA VAL A 230 -10.68 -13.39 10.52
C VAL A 230 -9.31 -13.90 10.05
N SER A 231 -9.18 -15.20 9.76
CA SER A 231 -7.99 -15.77 9.14
C SER A 231 -7.66 -15.10 7.80
N SER A 232 -8.66 -14.81 6.96
CA SER A 232 -8.50 -14.03 5.73
C SER A 232 -7.84 -12.66 5.96
N ALA A 233 -8.34 -11.91 6.94
CA ALA A 233 -7.92 -10.54 7.20
C ALA A 233 -6.49 -10.48 7.76
N LEU A 234 -6.08 -11.51 8.52
CA LEU A 234 -4.73 -11.65 9.05
C LEU A 234 -3.68 -11.91 7.97
N TRP A 235 -4.01 -12.64 6.91
CA TRP A 235 -3.09 -12.84 5.78
C TRP A 235 -2.89 -11.57 4.96
N VAL A 236 -3.94 -10.76 4.79
CA VAL A 236 -3.83 -9.42 4.19
C VAL A 236 -2.95 -8.51 5.06
N GLN A 237 -3.09 -8.59 6.38
CA GLN A 237 -2.25 -7.82 7.30
C GLN A 237 -0.80 -8.32 7.38
N LEU A 238 -0.59 -9.63 7.27
CA LEU A 238 0.75 -10.21 7.21
C LEU A 238 1.45 -9.83 5.90
N ALA A 239 0.73 -9.84 4.78
CA ALA A 239 1.24 -9.33 3.50
C ALA A 239 1.63 -7.84 3.62
N LEU A 240 0.79 -7.04 4.27
CA LEU A 240 1.08 -5.62 4.56
C LEU A 240 2.34 -5.47 5.42
N ALA A 241 2.46 -6.21 6.53
CA ALA A 241 3.63 -6.16 7.39
C ALA A 241 4.90 -6.55 6.64
N VAL A 242 4.86 -7.64 5.87
CA VAL A 242 6.01 -8.10 5.07
C VAL A 242 6.38 -7.10 3.98
N CYS A 243 5.41 -6.40 3.38
CA CYS A 243 5.68 -5.51 2.24
C CYS A 243 6.03 -4.07 2.62
N TYR A 244 5.52 -3.55 3.75
CA TYR A 244 5.75 -2.16 4.17
C TYR A 244 6.78 -2.00 5.27
N VAL A 245 6.96 -2.98 6.18
CA VAL A 245 7.95 -2.88 7.27
C VAL A 245 9.37 -2.76 6.73
N PRO A 246 9.82 -3.55 5.72
CA PRO A 246 11.16 -3.41 5.20
C PRO A 246 11.44 -2.01 4.64
N LYS A 247 10.49 -1.43 3.89
CA LYS A 247 10.62 -0.06 3.34
C LYS A 247 10.70 1.01 4.42
N PHE A 248 9.99 0.81 5.53
CA PHE A 248 10.09 1.68 6.69
C PHE A 248 11.48 1.58 7.34
N THR A 249 11.98 0.37 7.54
CA THR A 249 13.30 0.17 8.17
C THR A 249 14.43 0.77 7.34
N THR A 250 14.37 0.64 6.01
CA THR A 250 15.34 1.29 5.12
C THR A 250 15.25 2.80 5.19
N LEU A 251 14.05 3.38 5.14
CA LEU A 251 13.87 4.83 5.26
C LEU A 251 14.45 5.38 6.57
N ALA A 252 14.19 4.71 7.70
CA ALA A 252 14.72 5.10 9.00
C ALA A 252 16.25 4.98 9.08
N VAL A 253 16.84 3.93 8.47
CA VAL A 253 18.30 3.77 8.44
C VAL A 253 18.95 4.84 7.55
N ILE A 254 18.37 5.12 6.38
CA ILE A 254 18.86 6.10 5.41
C ILE A 254 18.89 7.50 6.04
N THR A 255 17.84 7.92 6.74
CA THR A 255 17.77 9.26 7.36
C THR A 255 18.78 9.48 8.50
N ASN A 256 19.29 8.40 9.10
CA ASN A 256 20.29 8.46 10.17
C ASN A 256 21.73 8.26 9.66
N ARG A 257 21.93 7.99 8.36
CA ARG A 257 23.25 7.75 7.75
C ARG A 257 23.82 9.04 7.16
N LYS A 258 25.14 9.23 7.32
CA LYS A 258 25.90 10.31 6.66
C LYS A 258 26.44 9.91 5.28
N THR A 259 26.59 8.61 5.03
CA THR A 259 27.15 8.04 3.78
C THR A 259 26.17 7.08 3.13
N TYR A 260 26.08 7.15 1.79
CA TYR A 260 25.15 6.38 0.96
C TYR A 260 25.93 5.49 -0.01
N PRO A 261 26.34 4.29 0.42
CA PRO A 261 27.02 3.33 -0.44
C PRO A 261 26.02 2.62 -1.37
N LEU A 262 26.53 2.08 -2.48
CA LEU A 262 25.76 1.39 -3.53
C LEU A 262 24.75 0.36 -3.01
N HIS A 263 25.12 -0.44 -2.00
CA HIS A 263 24.24 -1.47 -1.46
C HIS A 263 22.99 -0.89 -0.79
N VAL A 264 23.04 0.33 -0.24
CA VAL A 264 21.87 0.99 0.35
C VAL A 264 20.86 1.34 -0.74
N ASP A 265 21.30 1.82 -1.91
CA ASP A 265 20.41 2.10 -3.05
C ASP A 265 19.75 0.83 -3.58
N VAL A 266 20.51 -0.28 -3.66
CA VAL A 266 19.98 -1.59 -4.07
C VAL A 266 18.94 -2.10 -3.07
N ILE A 267 19.20 -2.01 -1.76
CA ILE A 267 18.24 -2.44 -0.73
C ILE A 267 17.00 -1.53 -0.77
N ASP A 268 17.15 -0.22 -0.99
CA ASP A 268 16.02 0.69 -1.12
C ASP A 268 15.14 0.32 -2.33
N ALA A 269 15.75 0.02 -3.48
CA ALA A 269 15.04 -0.45 -4.67
C ALA A 269 14.29 -1.78 -4.42
N ILE A 270 14.94 -2.75 -3.78
CA ILE A 270 14.33 -4.05 -3.46
C ILE A 270 13.13 -3.88 -2.51
N THR A 271 13.30 -3.11 -1.43
CA THR A 271 12.22 -2.86 -0.47
C THR A 271 11.05 -2.10 -1.11
N THR A 272 11.34 -1.22 -2.06
CA THR A 272 10.33 -0.51 -2.85
C THR A 272 9.54 -1.44 -3.77
N ILE A 273 10.23 -2.35 -4.48
CA ILE A 273 9.58 -3.38 -5.30
C ILE A 273 8.70 -4.29 -4.43
N LEU A 274 9.18 -4.67 -3.25
CA LEU A 274 8.42 -5.48 -2.30
C LEU A 274 7.15 -4.74 -1.83
N THR A 275 7.22 -3.42 -1.61
CA THR A 275 6.04 -2.61 -1.31
C THR A 275 5.01 -2.66 -2.44
N TYR A 276 5.41 -2.55 -3.71
CA TYR A 276 4.47 -2.62 -4.84
C TYR A 276 3.98 -4.03 -5.16
N PHE A 277 4.75 -5.05 -4.80
CA PHE A 277 4.28 -6.43 -4.88
C PHE A 277 2.99 -6.64 -4.06
N ASN A 278 2.80 -5.89 -2.96
CA ASN A 278 1.56 -5.90 -2.19
C ASN A 278 0.32 -5.59 -3.05
N SER A 279 0.41 -4.60 -3.95
CA SER A 279 -0.69 -4.23 -4.84
C SER A 279 -1.07 -5.35 -5.82
N THR A 280 -0.10 -6.19 -6.20
CA THR A 280 -0.34 -7.41 -6.98
C THR A 280 -0.96 -8.53 -6.13
N LEU A 281 -0.53 -8.68 -4.87
CA LEU A 281 -1.02 -9.73 -3.97
C LEU A 281 -2.49 -9.55 -3.58
N ASN A 282 -2.97 -8.31 -3.44
CA ASN A 282 -4.30 -8.00 -2.92
C ASN A 282 -5.45 -8.72 -3.67
N PRO A 283 -5.54 -8.70 -5.02
CA PRO A 283 -6.52 -9.49 -5.77
C PRO A 283 -6.49 -11.00 -5.46
N PHE A 284 -5.30 -11.61 -5.36
CA PHE A 284 -5.16 -13.03 -5.06
C PHE A 284 -5.62 -13.34 -3.63
N LEU A 285 -5.28 -12.48 -2.67
CA LEU A 285 -5.70 -12.63 -1.27
C LEU A 285 -7.22 -12.52 -1.14
N TYR A 286 -7.86 -11.56 -1.82
CA TYR A 286 -9.32 -11.44 -1.83
C TYR A 286 -9.98 -12.67 -2.44
N CYS A 287 -9.52 -13.12 -3.60
CA CYS A 287 -10.07 -14.29 -4.29
C CYS A 287 -9.86 -15.59 -3.52
N TRP A 288 -8.74 -15.75 -2.82
CA TRP A 288 -8.51 -16.94 -2.01
C TRP A 288 -9.43 -16.96 -0.79
N LYS A 289 -9.52 -15.84 -0.08
CA LYS A 289 -10.01 -15.86 1.29
C LYS A 289 -11.44 -15.34 1.48
N ILE A 290 -11.93 -14.43 0.64
CA ILE A 290 -13.30 -13.92 0.67
C ILE A 290 -14.14 -14.67 -0.36
N LYS A 291 -15.06 -15.51 0.11
CA LYS A 291 -15.85 -16.39 -0.77
C LYS A 291 -16.73 -15.60 -1.72
N GLU A 292 -17.33 -14.53 -1.22
CA GLU A 292 -18.20 -13.60 -1.92
C GLU A 292 -17.41 -12.97 -3.09
N MET A 293 -16.22 -12.41 -2.81
CA MET A 293 -15.33 -11.87 -3.86
C MET A 293 -14.94 -12.93 -4.88
N ARG A 294 -14.56 -14.13 -4.43
CA ARG A 294 -14.20 -15.23 -5.34
C ARG A 294 -15.35 -15.58 -6.28
N GLN A 295 -16.58 -15.63 -5.77
CA GLN A 295 -17.76 -15.91 -6.57
C GLN A 295 -18.04 -14.77 -7.55
N ALA A 296 -17.99 -13.52 -7.11
CA ALA A 296 -18.14 -12.35 -7.95
C ALA A 296 -17.11 -12.29 -9.09
N VAL A 297 -15.84 -12.58 -8.79
CA VAL A 297 -14.76 -12.63 -9.79
C VAL A 297 -14.99 -13.78 -10.77
N LYS A 298 -15.29 -15.00 -10.30
CA LYS A 298 -15.58 -16.14 -11.19
C LYS A 298 -16.76 -15.86 -12.12
N GLN A 299 -17.83 -15.23 -11.62
CA GLN A 299 -18.96 -14.83 -12.44
C GLN A 299 -18.60 -13.75 -13.46
N THR A 300 -17.76 -12.79 -13.07
CA THR A 300 -17.28 -11.73 -13.96
C THR A 300 -16.43 -12.30 -15.09
N ILE A 301 -15.47 -13.18 -14.78
CA ILE A 301 -14.64 -13.88 -15.78
C ILE A 301 -15.51 -14.74 -16.69
N ARG A 302 -16.44 -15.53 -16.14
CA ARG A 302 -17.36 -16.34 -16.95
C ARG A 302 -18.16 -15.48 -17.92
N ARG A 303 -18.75 -14.36 -17.45
CA ARG A 303 -19.50 -13.46 -18.34
C ARG A 303 -18.62 -12.81 -19.41
N ALA A 304 -17.38 -12.44 -19.09
CA ALA A 304 -16.45 -11.88 -20.06
C ALA A 304 -16.02 -12.90 -21.12
N LEU A 305 -15.77 -14.15 -20.72
CA LEU A 305 -15.42 -15.25 -21.62
C LEU A 305 -16.63 -15.83 -22.38
N CYS A 306 -17.84 -15.68 -21.84
CA CYS A 306 -19.09 -16.11 -22.46
C CYS A 306 -19.76 -14.99 -23.28
N PHE A 307 -19.13 -13.82 -23.46
CA PHE A 307 -19.53 -12.93 -24.55
C PHE A 307 -19.17 -13.67 -25.85
N PRO A 308 -20.17 -14.08 -26.67
CA PRO A 308 -19.87 -14.64 -27.96
C PRO A 308 -19.27 -13.52 -28.80
N TRP A 309 -18.25 -13.86 -29.57
CA TRP A 309 -17.90 -13.12 -30.76
C TRP A 309 -19.16 -13.00 -31.63
N THR A 310 -19.79 -11.83 -31.63
CA THR A 310 -20.80 -11.41 -32.60
C THR A 310 -20.39 -10.05 -33.10
#